data_AF-A0A1E3HLY5-F1
#
_entry.id   AF-A0A1E3HLY5-F1
#
_cell.length_a   1.000
_cell.length_b   1.000
_cell.length_c   1.000
_cell.angle_alpha   90.00
_cell.angle_beta   90.00
_cell.angle_gamma   90.00
#
_symmetry.space_group_name_H-M   'P 1'
#
loop_
_entity.id
_entity.type
_entity.pdbx_description
1 polymer ?
#
loop_
_entity_poly.entity_id
_entity_poly.type
_entity_poly.pdbx_seq_one_letter_code
_entity_poly.pdbx_strand_id
1 'polypeptide(L)'
;MTETTDLHRVLIQTFLARRFIKEKTLVELYKRAIAAVREDDPRFKGPYALNAPGVAEMAMDLSDMLHVASMEIAQARDQRTGDTSYILRNIDATEVAKLATDLNQQEVDFYRKLVEAIMISYPANSLANGQARSLVKDLEGTTKPPQSWAAKLLESLVSRGWISRSKRGRYSLSMRAIVELETYLKSEFPDYVHSCLRCKRLVFEGVACSKEECSAHYHAYCYAALNAMPNPKCQHAPCSASFRQYPPKPIGEQGVSTMEDSFSGGVKKRKRGRQTQGDDEAEEGEDEAEAESEEEEDSQTQDRKPGRDYVPGTQYEDDTQPSSSRRR
;
A
#
# COMPACT_ATOMS: atom_id res chain seq x y z
N MET A 1 -33.40 -9.40 -8.03
CA MET A 1 -32.48 -10.17 -7.18
C MET A 1 -32.02 -11.35 -8.00
N THR A 2 -30.74 -11.39 -8.37
CA THR A 2 -30.13 -12.56 -9.01
C THR A 2 -30.20 -13.73 -8.04
N GLU A 3 -30.60 -14.90 -8.54
CA GLU A 3 -30.74 -16.10 -7.70
C GLU A 3 -29.35 -16.59 -7.27
N THR A 4 -29.14 -16.80 -5.98
CA THR A 4 -27.83 -17.20 -5.45
C THR A 4 -27.51 -18.66 -5.81
N THR A 5 -26.57 -18.84 -6.74
CA THR A 5 -26.06 -20.16 -7.15
C THR A 5 -24.83 -20.64 -6.35
N ASP A 6 -24.46 -21.91 -6.47
CA ASP A 6 -23.24 -22.47 -5.85
C ASP A 6 -21.95 -21.81 -6.34
N LEU A 7 -21.94 -21.29 -7.57
CA LEU A 7 -20.85 -20.48 -8.09
C LEU A 7 -20.59 -19.26 -7.20
N HIS A 8 -21.64 -18.55 -6.79
CA HIS A 8 -21.49 -17.38 -5.91
C HIS A 8 -20.93 -17.78 -4.55
N ARG A 9 -21.37 -18.91 -3.99
CA ARG A 9 -20.87 -19.44 -2.70
C ARG A 9 -19.37 -19.74 -2.78
N VAL A 10 -18.92 -20.44 -3.82
CA VAL A 10 -17.50 -20.76 -4.04
C VAL A 10 -16.66 -19.49 -4.23
N LEU A 11 -17.17 -18.51 -4.98
CA LEU A 11 -16.45 -17.25 -5.21
C LEU A 11 -16.36 -16.40 -3.93
N ILE A 12 -17.42 -16.32 -3.12
CA ILE A 12 -17.40 -15.64 -1.82
C ILE A 12 -16.39 -16.32 -0.89
N GLN A 13 -16.39 -17.66 -0.81
CA GLN A 13 -15.40 -18.42 -0.04
C GLN A 13 -13.97 -18.13 -0.53
N THR A 14 -13.79 -18.00 -1.85
CA THR A 14 -12.50 -17.65 -2.45
C THR A 14 -12.01 -16.28 -1.98
N PHE A 15 -12.89 -15.27 -1.95
CA PHE A 15 -12.57 -13.93 -1.46
C PHE A 15 -12.37 -13.85 0.06
N LEU A 16 -13.09 -14.66 0.83
CA LEU A 16 -12.87 -14.76 2.28
C LEU A 16 -11.51 -15.39 2.60
N ALA A 17 -11.11 -16.43 1.86
CA ALA A 17 -9.81 -17.08 1.99
C ALA A 17 -8.67 -16.21 1.43
N ARG A 18 -8.94 -15.46 0.36
CA ARG A 18 -7.98 -14.57 -0.31
C ARG A 18 -8.61 -13.19 -0.45
N ARG A 19 -8.44 -12.36 0.59
CA ARG A 19 -8.96 -10.98 0.59
C ARG A 19 -8.41 -10.09 -0.52
N PHE A 20 -7.30 -10.49 -1.14
CA PHE A 20 -6.62 -9.77 -2.20
C PHE A 20 -6.27 -10.73 -3.35
N ILE A 21 -6.77 -10.44 -4.56
CA ILE A 21 -6.57 -11.31 -5.73
C ILE A 21 -6.23 -10.46 -6.97
N LYS A 22 -5.12 -10.76 -7.65
CA LYS A 22 -4.78 -10.13 -8.95
C LYS A 22 -5.78 -10.55 -10.02
N GLU A 23 -6.13 -9.65 -10.94
CA GLU A 23 -7.15 -9.90 -11.99
C GLU A 23 -6.87 -11.18 -12.79
N LYS A 24 -5.62 -11.39 -13.24
CA LYS A 24 -5.24 -12.62 -13.97
C LYS A 24 -5.49 -13.89 -13.16
N THR A 25 -5.20 -13.85 -11.86
CA THR A 25 -5.44 -14.97 -10.94
C THR A 25 -6.94 -15.16 -10.70
N LEU A 26 -7.71 -14.08 -10.60
CA LEU A 26 -9.16 -14.15 -10.41
C LEU A 26 -9.86 -14.77 -11.63
N VAL A 27 -9.44 -14.42 -12.84
CA VAL A 27 -9.95 -15.06 -14.07
C VAL A 27 -9.71 -16.57 -14.04
N GLU A 28 -8.54 -17.02 -13.59
CA GLU A 28 -8.23 -18.44 -13.48
C GLU A 28 -9.02 -19.14 -12.36
N LEU A 29 -9.18 -18.49 -11.21
CA LEU A 29 -10.02 -18.99 -10.12
C LEU A 29 -11.49 -19.10 -10.54
N TYR A 30 -11.99 -18.13 -11.32
CA TYR A 30 -13.34 -18.16 -11.86
C TYR A 30 -13.57 -19.35 -12.81
N LYS A 31 -12.61 -19.64 -13.69
CA LYS A 31 -12.66 -20.84 -14.55
C LYS A 31 -12.74 -22.13 -13.73
N ARG A 32 -11.93 -22.23 -12.67
CA ARG A 32 -11.91 -23.39 -11.78
C ARG A 32 -13.20 -23.51 -10.97
N ALA A 33 -13.77 -22.40 -10.51
CA ALA A 33 -15.06 -22.39 -9.82
C ALA A 33 -16.18 -22.91 -10.73
N ILE A 34 -16.22 -22.49 -12.00
CA ILE A 34 -17.18 -23.03 -12.98
C ILE A 34 -16.96 -24.54 -13.20
N ALA A 35 -15.70 -24.98 -13.32
CA ALA A 35 -15.39 -26.39 -13.49
C ALA A 35 -15.90 -27.22 -12.30
N ALA A 36 -15.66 -26.75 -11.07
CA ALA A 36 -16.12 -27.42 -9.85
C ALA A 36 -17.66 -27.49 -9.77
N VAL A 37 -18.37 -26.41 -10.10
CA VAL A 37 -19.85 -26.42 -10.12
C VAL A 37 -20.38 -27.39 -11.20
N ARG A 38 -19.66 -27.55 -12.30
CA ARG A 38 -20.02 -28.51 -13.37
C ARG A 38 -19.83 -29.97 -13.01
N GLU A 39 -19.03 -30.27 -11.98
CA GLU A 39 -18.93 -31.65 -11.47
C GLU A 39 -20.25 -32.10 -10.84
N ASP A 40 -21.03 -31.17 -10.28
CA ASP A 40 -22.35 -31.43 -9.69
C ASP A 40 -23.51 -31.16 -10.67
N ASP A 41 -23.44 -30.07 -11.45
CA ASP A 41 -24.39 -29.74 -12.52
C ASP A 41 -23.69 -29.61 -13.88
N PRO A 42 -23.62 -30.70 -14.69
CA PRO A 42 -22.97 -30.68 -16.01
C PRO A 42 -23.57 -29.67 -17.00
N ARG A 43 -24.80 -29.20 -16.78
CA ARG A 43 -25.47 -28.22 -17.66
C ARG A 43 -25.19 -26.77 -17.23
N PHE A 44 -24.53 -26.57 -16.10
CA PHE A 44 -24.24 -25.25 -15.57
C PHE A 44 -23.40 -24.41 -16.54
N LYS A 45 -23.90 -23.20 -16.82
CA LYS A 45 -23.20 -22.18 -17.60
C LYS A 45 -22.92 -20.99 -16.68
N GLY A 46 -21.64 -20.65 -16.54
CA GLY A 46 -21.23 -19.45 -15.82
C GLY A 46 -21.88 -18.21 -16.45
N PRO A 47 -22.46 -17.30 -15.64
CA PRO A 47 -23.19 -16.14 -16.15
C PRO A 47 -22.25 -15.06 -16.71
N TYR A 48 -20.98 -15.06 -16.33
CA TYR A 48 -19.99 -14.06 -16.76
C TYR A 48 -18.96 -14.63 -17.75
N ALA A 49 -18.42 -13.75 -18.59
CA ALA A 49 -17.35 -14.10 -19.51
C ALA A 49 -16.05 -14.53 -18.80
N LEU A 50 -15.28 -15.43 -19.41
CA LEU A 50 -14.01 -15.96 -18.86
C LEU A 50 -12.80 -15.03 -19.12
N ASN A 51 -12.98 -13.74 -18.88
CA ASN A 51 -11.99 -12.69 -19.16
C ASN A 51 -12.07 -11.56 -18.12
N ALA A 52 -11.21 -10.54 -18.27
CA ALA A 52 -11.16 -9.39 -17.35
C ALA A 52 -12.52 -8.64 -17.23
N PRO A 53 -13.22 -8.31 -18.33
CA PRO A 53 -14.58 -7.75 -18.23
C PRO A 53 -15.56 -8.62 -17.44
N GLY A 54 -15.57 -9.94 -17.69
CA GLY A 54 -16.50 -10.84 -17.00
C GLY A 54 -16.23 -10.95 -15.50
N VAL A 55 -14.97 -10.95 -15.04
CA VAL A 55 -14.69 -10.91 -13.60
C VAL A 55 -15.02 -9.55 -12.97
N ALA A 56 -15.03 -8.46 -13.74
CA ALA A 56 -15.53 -7.17 -13.27
C ALA A 56 -17.05 -7.19 -13.05
N GLU A 57 -17.81 -7.75 -13.99
CA GLU A 57 -19.27 -7.96 -13.85
C GLU A 57 -19.58 -8.86 -12.65
N MET A 58 -18.88 -9.99 -12.54
CA MET A 58 -18.97 -10.90 -11.39
C MET A 58 -18.73 -10.19 -10.05
N ALA A 59 -17.70 -9.34 -9.98
CA ALA A 59 -17.39 -8.62 -8.74
C ALA A 59 -18.49 -7.62 -8.35
N MET A 60 -19.15 -6.97 -9.32
CA MET A 60 -20.29 -6.08 -9.06
C MET A 60 -21.46 -6.86 -8.48
N ASP A 61 -21.86 -7.96 -9.14
CA ASP A 61 -22.98 -8.80 -8.67
C ASP A 61 -22.73 -9.40 -7.28
N LEU A 62 -21.52 -9.88 -7.03
CA LEU A 62 -21.12 -10.38 -5.72
C LEU A 62 -21.12 -9.28 -4.66
N SER A 63 -20.72 -8.06 -5.00
CA SER A 63 -20.77 -6.93 -4.08
C SER A 63 -22.20 -6.62 -3.66
N ASP A 64 -23.14 -6.60 -4.61
CA ASP A 64 -24.56 -6.38 -4.32
C ASP A 64 -25.12 -7.43 -3.34
N MET A 65 -24.69 -8.69 -3.47
CA MET A 65 -25.04 -9.75 -2.52
C MET A 65 -24.39 -9.56 -1.14
N LEU A 66 -23.17 -9.02 -1.08
CA LEU A 66 -22.39 -8.86 0.14
C LEU A 66 -22.74 -7.59 0.93
N HIS A 67 -23.43 -6.62 0.32
CA HIS A 67 -23.85 -5.39 1.00
C HIS A 67 -24.72 -5.64 2.24
N VAL A 68 -25.49 -6.74 2.29
CA VAL A 68 -26.27 -7.13 3.47
C VAL A 68 -25.39 -7.41 4.70
N ALA A 69 -24.12 -7.74 4.49
CA ALA A 69 -23.12 -7.96 5.52
C ALA A 69 -22.12 -6.79 5.63
N SER A 70 -22.45 -5.64 5.03
CA SER A 70 -21.55 -4.49 4.92
C SER A 70 -20.21 -4.86 4.28
N MET A 71 -20.21 -5.69 3.23
CA MET A 71 -18.99 -5.99 2.48
C MET A 71 -19.18 -5.75 0.98
N GLU A 72 -18.08 -5.47 0.29
CA GLU A 72 -18.05 -5.36 -1.17
C GLU A 72 -16.71 -5.80 -1.74
N ILE A 73 -16.69 -6.12 -3.04
CA ILE A 73 -15.47 -6.45 -3.78
C ILE A 73 -15.05 -5.22 -4.59
N ALA A 74 -14.07 -4.50 -4.07
CA ALA A 74 -13.52 -3.32 -4.70
C ALA A 74 -12.45 -3.68 -5.74
N GLN A 75 -12.55 -3.09 -6.93
CA GLN A 75 -11.48 -3.12 -7.93
C GLN A 75 -10.45 -2.02 -7.63
N ALA A 76 -9.20 -2.43 -7.44
CA ALA A 76 -8.07 -1.57 -7.15
C ALA A 76 -7.00 -1.69 -8.23
N ARG A 77 -6.25 -0.60 -8.45
CA ARG A 77 -5.13 -0.57 -9.39
C ARG A 77 -3.87 -0.20 -8.64
N ASP A 78 -2.84 -1.03 -8.75
CA ASP A 78 -1.57 -0.82 -8.08
C ASP A 78 -0.92 0.47 -8.57
N GLN A 79 -0.48 1.33 -7.65
CA GLN A 79 -0.01 2.68 -7.98
C GLN A 79 1.38 2.68 -8.65
N ARG A 80 2.15 1.58 -8.54
CA ARG A 80 3.49 1.43 -9.12
C ARG A 80 3.45 0.71 -10.45
N THR A 81 2.81 -0.44 -10.47
CA THR A 81 2.79 -1.37 -11.62
C THR A 81 1.63 -1.10 -12.56
N GLY A 82 0.54 -0.51 -12.05
CA GLY A 82 -0.70 -0.36 -12.80
C GLY A 82 -1.50 -1.66 -12.96
N ASP A 83 -1.13 -2.73 -12.27
CA ASP A 83 -1.86 -4.01 -12.28
C ASP A 83 -3.20 -3.88 -11.55
N THR A 84 -4.25 -4.50 -12.11
CA THR A 84 -5.58 -4.55 -11.50
C THR A 84 -5.70 -5.72 -10.53
N SER A 85 -6.30 -5.46 -9.37
CA SER A 85 -6.62 -6.47 -8.34
C SER A 85 -8.02 -6.24 -7.78
N TYR A 86 -8.58 -7.28 -7.20
CA TYR A 86 -9.90 -7.27 -6.55
C TYR A 86 -9.72 -7.57 -5.07
N ILE A 87 -10.41 -6.79 -4.24
CA ILE A 87 -10.21 -6.77 -2.80
C ILE A 87 -11.58 -6.84 -2.13
N LEU A 88 -11.78 -7.85 -1.28
CA LEU A 88 -12.94 -7.89 -0.41
C LEU A 88 -12.72 -6.92 0.74
N ARG A 89 -13.52 -5.86 0.81
CA ARG A 89 -13.48 -4.88 1.89
C ARG A 89 -14.82 -4.81 2.61
N ASN A 90 -14.77 -4.36 3.85
CA ASN A 90 -15.96 -3.96 4.58
C ASN A 90 -16.22 -2.47 4.32
N ILE A 91 -17.50 -2.09 4.25
CA ILE A 91 -17.95 -0.72 3.94
C ILE A 91 -18.38 0.05 5.19
N ASP A 92 -18.49 -0.60 6.34
CA ASP A 92 -18.83 0.03 7.61
C ASP A 92 -17.67 0.88 8.14
N ALA A 93 -17.92 2.17 8.32
CA ALA A 93 -16.93 3.18 8.72
C ALA A 93 -16.40 3.02 10.17
N THR A 94 -16.98 2.13 10.98
CA THR A 94 -16.57 1.88 12.38
C THR A 94 -15.24 1.11 12.52
N GLU A 95 -14.47 1.00 11.44
CA GLU A 95 -13.58 -0.14 11.18
C GLU A 95 -12.14 -0.10 11.70
N VAL A 96 -11.73 0.94 12.43
CA VAL A 96 -10.45 0.86 13.17
C VAL A 96 -10.50 -0.26 14.22
N ALA A 97 -11.71 -0.61 14.69
CA ALA A 97 -11.94 -1.68 15.65
C ALA A 97 -11.75 -3.10 15.08
N LYS A 98 -11.70 -3.31 13.75
CA LYS A 98 -11.65 -4.66 13.13
C LYS A 98 -10.28 -5.11 12.62
N LEU A 99 -9.24 -4.29 12.80
CA LEU A 99 -7.84 -4.78 12.82
C LEU A 99 -7.66 -5.93 13.84
N ALA A 100 -8.60 -6.06 14.79
CA ALA A 100 -8.64 -6.93 15.95
C ALA A 100 -9.06 -8.40 15.73
N THR A 101 -9.01 -8.97 14.53
CA THR A 101 -9.13 -10.46 14.42
C THR A 101 -7.79 -11.17 14.64
N ASP A 102 -6.68 -10.60 14.16
CA ASP A 102 -5.35 -11.22 14.32
C ASP A 102 -4.26 -10.24 14.78
N LEU A 103 -4.62 -9.10 15.37
CA LEU A 103 -3.69 -8.21 16.07
C LEU A 103 -4.17 -7.99 17.50
N ASN A 104 -3.24 -8.03 18.46
CA ASN A 104 -3.53 -7.61 19.83
C ASN A 104 -3.59 -6.08 19.93
N GLN A 105 -4.06 -5.55 21.07
CA GLN A 105 -4.26 -4.12 21.26
C GLN A 105 -2.97 -3.30 21.05
N GLN A 106 -1.83 -3.76 21.56
CA GLN A 106 -0.54 -3.08 21.40
C GLN A 106 -0.07 -3.04 19.93
N GLU A 107 -0.30 -4.13 19.18
CA GLU A 107 0.00 -4.19 17.74
C GLU A 107 -0.91 -3.28 16.92
N VAL A 108 -2.19 -3.18 17.29
CA VAL A 108 -3.14 -2.25 16.68
C VAL A 108 -2.70 -0.80 16.92
N ASP A 109 -2.29 -0.47 18.13
CA ASP A 109 -1.82 0.88 18.47
C ASP A 109 -0.52 1.22 17.72
N PHE A 110 0.40 0.27 17.59
CA PHE A 110 1.59 0.44 16.75
C PHE A 110 1.22 0.67 15.29
N TYR A 111 0.28 -0.11 14.75
CA TYR A 111 -0.17 0.06 13.38
C TYR A 111 -0.82 1.43 13.15
N ARG A 112 -1.64 1.93 14.07
CA ARG A 112 -2.19 3.29 14.01
C ARG A 112 -1.09 4.35 13.97
N LYS A 113 -0.06 4.22 14.81
CA LYS A 113 1.11 5.12 14.80
C LYS A 113 1.90 5.04 13.51
N LEU A 114 2.05 3.84 12.96
CA LEU A 114 2.70 3.62 11.67
C LEU A 114 1.92 4.30 10.53
N VAL A 115 0.60 4.14 10.49
CA VAL A 115 -0.26 4.83 9.52
C VAL A 115 -0.15 6.33 9.69
N GLU A 116 -0.31 6.88 10.89
CA GLU A 116 -0.13 8.32 11.19
C GLU A 116 1.20 8.83 10.65
N ALA A 117 2.30 8.16 10.99
CA ALA A 117 3.65 8.55 10.58
C ALA A 117 3.85 8.48 9.06
N ILE A 118 3.27 7.48 8.37
CA ILE A 118 3.27 7.38 6.90
C ILE A 118 2.48 8.56 6.30
N MET A 119 1.29 8.88 6.82
CA MET A 119 0.45 9.95 6.30
C MET A 119 1.14 11.32 6.39
N ILE A 120 1.75 11.62 7.54
CA ILE A 120 2.40 12.92 7.76
C ILE A 120 3.77 13.04 7.07
N SER A 121 4.31 11.94 6.53
CA SER A 121 5.61 11.91 5.82
C SER A 121 5.55 12.48 4.40
N TYR A 122 4.43 13.12 4.00
CA TYR A 122 4.29 13.73 2.68
C TYR A 122 5.49 14.66 2.35
N PRO A 123 6.07 14.59 1.14
CA PRO A 123 5.60 13.85 -0.03
C PRO A 123 6.03 12.38 -0.10
N ALA A 124 6.81 11.87 0.86
CA ALA A 124 7.35 10.50 0.81
C ALA A 124 6.28 9.42 0.90
N ASN A 125 5.21 9.68 1.66
CA ASN A 125 4.13 8.72 1.96
C ASN A 125 4.66 7.33 2.34
N SER A 126 5.78 7.32 3.05
CA SER A 126 6.54 6.13 3.40
C SER A 126 7.57 6.47 4.47
N LEU A 127 8.04 5.47 5.22
CA LEU A 127 9.03 5.63 6.28
C LEU A 127 10.25 4.73 6.06
N ALA A 128 11.44 5.21 6.41
CA ALA A 128 12.63 4.37 6.45
C ALA A 128 12.52 3.30 7.56
N ASN A 129 13.27 2.20 7.42
CA ASN A 129 13.20 1.07 8.36
C ASN A 129 13.52 1.48 9.82
N GLY A 130 14.52 2.33 10.02
CA GLY A 130 14.87 2.84 11.36
C GLY A 130 13.75 3.67 11.98
N GLN A 131 13.18 4.60 11.20
CA GLN A 131 12.07 5.46 11.62
C GLN A 131 10.84 4.62 12.00
N ALA A 132 10.44 3.67 11.15
CA ALA A 132 9.30 2.79 11.42
C ALA A 132 9.49 1.96 12.70
N ARG A 133 10.69 1.42 12.94
CA ARG A 133 11.00 0.66 14.16
C ARG A 133 11.03 1.55 15.41
N SER A 134 11.44 2.82 15.29
CA SER A 134 11.50 3.74 16.43
C SER A 134 10.13 4.17 16.97
N LEU A 135 9.05 3.95 16.22
CA LEU A 135 7.68 4.28 16.64
C LEU A 135 7.23 3.53 17.92
N VAL A 136 7.93 2.48 18.33
CA VAL A 136 7.71 1.82 19.63
C VAL A 136 7.83 2.77 20.81
N LYS A 137 8.64 3.84 20.67
CA LYS A 137 8.82 4.87 21.68
C LYS A 137 7.55 5.71 21.89
N ASP A 138 6.71 5.81 20.87
CA ASP A 138 5.49 6.62 20.85
C ASP A 138 4.23 5.83 21.28
N LEU A 139 4.36 4.53 21.57
CA LEU A 139 3.28 3.73 22.13
C LEU A 139 2.97 4.19 23.55
N GLU A 140 1.74 3.99 24.04
CA GLU A 140 1.38 4.29 25.43
C GLU A 140 1.83 3.18 26.39
N GLY A 141 1.94 3.48 27.68
CA GLY A 141 2.36 2.53 28.74
C GLY A 141 3.79 2.72 29.26
N THR A 142 4.05 2.20 30.46
CA THR A 142 5.35 2.33 31.16
C THR A 142 6.46 1.49 30.53
N THR A 143 6.13 0.32 29.98
CA THR A 143 7.12 -0.58 29.36
C THR A 143 6.94 -0.58 27.85
N LYS A 144 7.84 0.11 27.13
CA LYS A 144 7.81 0.12 25.66
C LYS A 144 8.39 -1.18 25.11
N PRO A 145 7.80 -1.76 24.05
CA PRO A 145 8.38 -2.93 23.41
C PRO A 145 9.70 -2.57 22.70
N PRO A 146 10.64 -3.52 22.57
CA PRO A 146 11.91 -3.27 21.91
C PRO A 146 11.73 -3.09 20.39
N GLN A 147 12.67 -2.42 19.73
CA GLN A 147 12.65 -2.26 18.26
C GLN A 147 12.72 -3.58 17.48
N SER A 148 13.17 -4.67 18.11
CA SER A 148 13.15 -6.02 17.52
C SER A 148 11.73 -6.60 17.45
N TRP A 149 10.85 -6.23 18.40
CA TRP A 149 9.43 -6.58 18.33
C TRP A 149 8.76 -5.86 17.15
N ALA A 150 9.02 -4.56 16.98
CA ALA A 150 8.49 -3.81 15.84
C ALA A 150 8.98 -4.35 14.50
N ALA A 151 10.23 -4.79 14.39
CA ALA A 151 10.74 -5.40 13.17
C ALA A 151 9.92 -6.65 12.76
N LYS A 152 9.64 -7.55 13.71
CA LYS A 152 8.80 -8.75 13.48
C LYS A 152 7.37 -8.38 13.11
N LEU A 153 6.80 -7.38 13.79
CA LEU A 153 5.45 -6.91 13.48
C LEU A 153 5.38 -6.29 12.07
N LEU A 154 6.37 -5.49 11.67
CA LEU A 154 6.45 -4.92 10.32
C LEU A 154 6.52 -6.02 9.25
N GLU A 155 7.31 -7.08 9.45
CA GLU A 155 7.35 -8.24 8.54
C GLU A 155 6.00 -8.95 8.45
N SER A 156 5.31 -9.14 9.58
CA SER A 156 3.96 -9.71 9.63
C SER A 156 2.94 -8.82 8.91
N LEU A 157 3.01 -7.50 9.08
CA LEU A 157 2.15 -6.55 8.38
C LEU A 157 2.41 -6.56 6.86
N VAL A 158 3.67 -6.74 6.42
CA VAL A 158 3.99 -6.91 4.99
C VAL A 158 3.39 -8.20 4.45
N SER A 159 3.58 -9.33 5.14
CA SER A 159 3.10 -10.64 4.65
C SER A 159 1.57 -10.70 4.58
N ARG A 160 0.88 -10.05 5.52
CA ARG A 160 -0.58 -9.90 5.53
C ARG A 160 -1.08 -8.83 4.54
N GLY A 161 -0.18 -8.10 3.90
CA GLY A 161 -0.50 -7.08 2.94
C GLY A 161 -1.18 -5.86 3.55
N TRP A 162 -0.84 -5.47 4.78
CA TRP A 162 -1.24 -4.17 5.34
C TRP A 162 -0.29 -3.06 4.89
N ILE A 163 1.00 -3.35 4.85
CA ILE A 163 2.03 -2.42 4.35
C ILE A 163 2.85 -3.06 3.23
N SER A 164 3.53 -2.24 2.45
CA SER A 164 4.47 -2.67 1.42
C SER A 164 5.87 -2.23 1.80
N ARG A 165 6.87 -3.07 1.56
CA ARG A 165 8.28 -2.72 1.69
C ARG A 165 8.91 -2.49 0.32
N SER A 166 9.53 -1.34 0.12
CA SER A 166 10.22 -1.00 -1.13
C SER A 166 11.59 -1.67 -1.24
N LYS A 167 12.22 -1.57 -2.42
CA LYS A 167 13.61 -2.00 -2.61
C LYS A 167 14.62 -1.17 -1.79
N ARG A 168 14.31 0.10 -1.47
CA ARG A 168 15.11 0.92 -0.54
C ARG A 168 14.83 0.57 0.93
N GLY A 169 13.93 -0.37 1.19
CA GLY A 169 13.56 -0.79 2.54
C GLY A 169 12.61 0.16 3.26
N ARG A 170 11.91 1.05 2.54
CA ARG A 170 10.89 1.94 3.09
C ARG A 170 9.55 1.23 3.19
N TYR A 171 8.77 1.54 4.23
CA TYR A 171 7.42 1.05 4.43
C TYR A 171 6.40 2.08 3.98
N SER A 172 5.46 1.68 3.14
CA SER A 172 4.30 2.48 2.69
C SER A 172 3.01 1.70 2.92
N LEU A 173 1.86 2.37 2.86
CA LEU A 173 0.58 1.64 2.83
C LEU A 173 0.54 0.73 1.60
N SER A 174 0.06 -0.49 1.80
CA SER A 174 -0.23 -1.41 0.71
C SER A 174 -1.51 -1.00 -0.03
N MET A 175 -1.74 -1.55 -1.23
CA MET A 175 -2.99 -1.34 -1.95
C MET A 175 -4.21 -1.85 -1.16
N ARG A 176 -4.07 -2.97 -0.43
CA ARG A 176 -5.12 -3.51 0.44
C ARG A 176 -5.48 -2.53 1.54
N ALA A 177 -4.50 -2.00 2.27
CA ALA A 177 -4.75 -1.02 3.32
C ALA A 177 -5.38 0.27 2.78
N ILE A 178 -4.94 0.76 1.61
CA ILE A 178 -5.52 1.96 0.99
C ILE A 178 -7.01 1.79 0.69
N VAL A 179 -7.42 0.58 0.27
CA VAL A 179 -8.79 0.28 -0.15
C VAL A 179 -9.69 -0.08 1.02
N GLU A 180 -9.21 -0.88 1.97
CA GLU A 180 -9.95 -1.24 3.19
C GLU A 180 -10.07 -0.04 4.14
N LEU A 181 -9.01 0.76 4.30
CA LEU A 181 -9.00 1.89 5.25
C LEU A 181 -9.39 3.21 4.59
N GLU A 182 -9.95 3.22 3.37
CA GLU A 182 -10.19 4.45 2.61
C GLU A 182 -11.01 5.49 3.42
N THR A 183 -12.08 5.03 4.06
CA THR A 183 -12.96 5.88 4.90
C THR A 183 -12.22 6.44 6.11
N TYR A 184 -11.48 5.58 6.82
CA TYR A 184 -10.67 5.97 7.97
C TYR A 184 -9.58 6.98 7.60
N LEU A 185 -8.88 6.75 6.49
CA LEU A 185 -7.81 7.64 6.04
C LEU A 185 -8.37 9.03 5.74
N LYS A 186 -9.51 9.10 5.04
CA LYS A 186 -10.20 10.36 4.71
C LYS A 186 -10.71 11.09 5.94
N SER A 187 -11.17 10.38 6.98
CA SER A 187 -11.70 11.01 8.20
C SER A 187 -10.59 11.52 9.13
N GLU A 188 -9.55 10.71 9.36
CA GLU A 188 -8.50 11.05 10.33
C GLU A 188 -7.40 11.94 9.76
N PHE A 189 -7.13 11.85 8.46
CA PHE A 189 -6.02 12.55 7.81
C PHE A 189 -6.46 13.43 6.64
N PRO A 190 -7.52 14.27 6.78
CA PRO A 190 -8.06 15.05 5.65
C PRO A 190 -7.02 15.99 5.02
N ASP A 191 -6.07 16.48 5.81
CA ASP A 191 -5.01 17.39 5.36
C ASP A 191 -3.87 16.68 4.58
N TYR A 192 -3.73 15.36 4.73
CA TYR A 192 -2.65 14.55 4.14
C TYR A 192 -3.13 13.60 3.05
N VAL A 193 -4.44 13.37 2.95
CA VAL A 193 -5.03 12.52 1.94
C VAL A 193 -5.23 13.31 0.65
N HIS A 194 -4.66 12.79 -0.44
CA HIS A 194 -4.84 13.36 -1.77
C HIS A 194 -5.56 12.39 -2.69
N SER A 195 -6.47 12.92 -3.51
CA SER A 195 -7.20 12.15 -4.51
C SER A 195 -6.75 12.52 -5.91
N CYS A 196 -6.65 11.51 -6.79
CA CYS A 196 -6.28 11.74 -8.18
C CYS A 196 -7.37 12.56 -8.85
N LEU A 197 -7.04 13.68 -9.48
CA LEU A 197 -8.05 14.48 -10.16
C LEU A 197 -8.70 13.78 -11.35
N ARG A 198 -8.04 12.79 -11.94
CA ARG A 198 -8.53 12.01 -13.08
C ARG A 198 -9.45 10.86 -12.66
N CYS A 199 -8.99 9.96 -11.80
CA CYS A 199 -9.74 8.75 -11.42
C CYS A 199 -10.47 8.85 -10.08
N LYS A 200 -10.29 9.96 -9.34
CA LYS A 200 -10.90 10.25 -8.03
C LYS A 200 -10.56 9.28 -6.89
N ARG A 201 -9.61 8.36 -7.09
CA ARG A 201 -9.09 7.44 -6.06
C ARG A 201 -7.90 8.05 -5.32
N LEU A 202 -7.64 7.59 -4.10
CA LEU A 202 -6.51 8.05 -3.27
C LEU A 202 -5.16 7.86 -3.97
N VAL A 203 -4.28 8.85 -3.86
CA VAL A 203 -2.93 8.85 -4.43
C VAL A 203 -1.90 8.95 -3.32
N PHE A 204 -1.11 7.90 -3.19
CA PHE A 204 0.06 7.83 -2.32
C PHE A 204 1.36 7.88 -3.13
N GLU A 205 1.31 7.45 -4.39
CA GLU A 205 2.43 7.44 -5.33
C GLU A 205 2.00 7.94 -6.70
N GLY A 206 2.84 8.75 -7.34
CA GLY A 206 2.50 9.43 -8.59
C GLY A 206 3.16 10.79 -8.69
N VAL A 207 2.40 11.80 -9.11
CA VAL A 207 2.90 13.17 -9.29
C VAL A 207 1.92 14.23 -8.77
N ALA A 208 2.48 15.34 -8.28
CA ALA A 208 1.79 16.56 -7.90
C ALA A 208 2.07 17.69 -8.91
N CYS A 209 1.09 18.56 -9.15
CA CYS A 209 1.31 19.74 -9.98
C CYS A 209 2.33 20.68 -9.34
N SER A 210 3.27 21.19 -10.14
CA SER A 210 4.33 22.07 -9.65
C SER A 210 3.97 23.55 -9.64
N LYS A 211 2.79 23.92 -10.17
CA LYS A 211 2.32 25.30 -10.10
C LYS A 211 2.01 25.64 -8.63
N GLU A 212 2.44 26.81 -8.19
CA GLU A 212 2.13 27.33 -6.87
C GLU A 212 0.61 27.33 -6.62
N GLU A 213 0.23 27.13 -5.36
CA GLU A 213 -1.17 27.06 -4.89
C GLU A 213 -2.03 25.96 -5.54
N CYS A 214 -1.42 25.02 -6.28
CA CYS A 214 -2.13 23.89 -6.88
C CYS A 214 -2.01 22.62 -6.03
N SER A 215 -3.12 22.11 -5.53
CA SER A 215 -3.20 20.84 -4.77
C SER A 215 -3.47 19.61 -5.65
N ALA A 216 -3.21 19.72 -6.95
CA ALA A 216 -3.55 18.68 -7.92
C ALA A 216 -2.61 17.49 -7.86
N HIS A 217 -3.18 16.30 -7.68
CA HIS A 217 -2.44 15.03 -7.63
C HIS A 217 -2.93 14.07 -8.71
N TYR A 218 -2.02 13.23 -9.21
CA TYR A 218 -2.29 12.21 -10.20
C TYR A 218 -1.48 10.94 -9.92
N HIS A 219 -2.09 9.76 -10.05
CA HIS A 219 -1.30 8.53 -10.21
C HIS A 219 -0.40 8.61 -11.44
N ALA A 220 0.72 7.91 -11.42
CA ALA A 220 1.67 7.90 -12.55
C ALA A 220 0.99 7.51 -13.88
N TYR A 221 0.15 6.47 -13.89
CA TYR A 221 -0.58 6.04 -15.09
C TYR A 221 -1.65 7.06 -15.52
N CYS A 222 -2.28 7.77 -14.58
CA CYS A 222 -3.26 8.81 -14.87
C CYS A 222 -2.57 10.01 -15.53
N TYR A 223 -1.42 10.42 -14.98
CA TYR A 223 -0.59 11.49 -15.53
C TYR A 223 -0.04 11.13 -16.91
N ALA A 224 0.50 9.92 -17.10
CA ALA A 224 1.04 9.47 -18.39
C ALA A 224 0.01 9.62 -19.52
N ALA A 225 -1.22 9.18 -19.28
CA ALA A 225 -2.28 9.32 -20.25
C ALA A 225 -2.80 10.76 -20.41
N LEU A 226 -2.55 11.69 -19.47
CA LEU A 226 -2.80 13.12 -19.67
C LEU A 226 -1.67 13.77 -20.47
N ASN A 227 -0.44 13.36 -20.20
CA ASN A 227 0.76 13.87 -20.84
C ASN A 227 0.85 13.49 -22.32
N ALA A 228 0.21 12.37 -22.70
CA ALA A 228 0.06 11.94 -24.09
C ALA A 228 -0.91 12.82 -24.92
N MET A 229 -1.68 13.71 -24.29
CA MET A 229 -2.59 14.60 -25.02
C MET A 229 -1.80 15.73 -25.74
N PRO A 230 -2.31 16.29 -26.85
CA PRO A 230 -1.60 17.32 -27.61
C PRO A 230 -1.22 18.57 -26.80
N ASN A 231 -2.07 18.98 -25.86
CA ASN A 231 -1.83 20.10 -24.95
C ASN A 231 -1.97 19.62 -23.49
N PRO A 232 -0.92 19.01 -22.92
CA PRO A 232 -0.98 18.41 -21.60
C PRO A 232 -0.97 19.51 -20.54
N LYS A 233 -2.08 19.63 -19.81
CA LYS A 233 -2.28 20.64 -18.77
C LYS A 233 -2.93 20.05 -17.53
N CYS A 234 -2.72 20.73 -16.41
CA CYS A 234 -3.40 20.42 -15.16
C CYS A 234 -4.93 20.54 -15.34
N GLN A 235 -5.66 19.53 -14.89
CA GLN A 235 -7.13 19.49 -14.91
C GLN A 235 -7.78 20.18 -13.70
N HIS A 236 -6.96 20.72 -12.79
CA HIS A 236 -7.45 21.49 -11.65
C HIS A 236 -7.85 22.90 -12.08
N ALA A 237 -9.07 23.30 -11.75
CA ALA A 237 -9.52 24.68 -11.88
C ALA A 237 -9.18 25.46 -10.60
N PRO A 238 -8.63 26.69 -10.67
CA PRO A 238 -8.36 27.48 -11.88
C PRO A 238 -6.96 27.24 -12.50
N CYS A 239 -6.11 26.38 -11.91
CA CYS A 239 -4.69 26.23 -12.26
C CYS A 239 -4.40 26.17 -13.77
N SER A 240 -4.99 25.21 -14.49
CA SER A 240 -4.83 24.97 -15.94
C SER A 240 -3.40 25.03 -16.52
N ALA A 241 -2.36 24.91 -15.68
CA ALA A 241 -0.97 25.07 -16.11
C ALA A 241 -0.54 23.95 -17.05
N SER A 242 0.24 24.32 -18.07
CA SER A 242 0.87 23.34 -18.96
C SER A 242 1.91 22.52 -18.22
N PHE A 243 1.82 21.20 -18.31
CA PHE A 243 2.83 20.29 -17.73
C PHE A 243 4.19 20.40 -18.40
N ARG A 244 4.29 21.01 -19.59
CA ARG A 244 5.57 21.28 -20.26
C ARG A 244 6.32 22.45 -19.61
N GLN A 245 5.59 23.47 -19.18
CA GLN A 245 6.15 24.64 -18.50
C GLN A 245 6.35 24.39 -17.01
N TYR A 246 5.44 23.62 -16.40
CA TYR A 246 5.49 23.23 -14.99
C TYR A 246 5.55 21.69 -14.89
N PRO A 247 6.72 21.07 -15.13
CA PRO A 247 6.89 19.64 -14.97
C PRO A 247 6.47 19.21 -13.57
N PRO A 248 5.57 18.23 -13.41
CA PRO A 248 5.02 17.88 -12.11
C PRO A 248 6.09 17.22 -11.22
N LYS A 249 5.96 17.39 -9.92
CA LYS A 249 6.88 16.83 -8.91
C LYS A 249 6.46 15.40 -8.55
N PRO A 250 7.40 14.46 -8.43
CA PRO A 250 7.07 13.11 -7.95
C PRO A 250 6.57 13.13 -6.51
N ILE A 251 5.63 12.24 -6.20
CA ILE A 251 5.17 11.92 -4.84
C ILE A 251 5.31 10.43 -4.57
N GLY A 252 5.39 10.07 -3.29
CA GLY A 252 5.79 8.75 -2.83
C GLY A 252 7.30 8.68 -2.62
N GLU A 253 7.83 7.46 -2.54
CA GLU A 253 9.27 7.21 -2.33
C GLU A 253 10.16 7.88 -3.39
N GLN A 254 9.68 8.02 -4.64
CA GLN A 254 10.41 8.69 -5.72
C GLN A 254 10.51 10.22 -5.53
N GLY A 255 9.67 10.79 -4.65
CA GLY A 255 9.64 12.20 -4.31
C GLY A 255 10.71 12.65 -3.30
N VAL A 256 11.45 11.70 -2.70
CA VAL A 256 12.40 11.98 -1.62
C VAL A 256 13.78 11.39 -1.89
N SER A 257 14.80 12.13 -1.45
CA SER A 257 16.21 11.75 -1.58
C SER A 257 16.54 10.49 -0.77
N THR A 258 17.54 9.72 -1.21
CA THR A 258 18.08 8.59 -0.45
C THR A 258 18.82 9.04 0.82
N MET A 259 19.29 10.30 0.87
CA MET A 259 19.92 10.85 2.07
C MET A 259 18.95 10.90 3.27
N GLU A 260 17.65 11.07 3.01
CA GLU A 260 16.62 11.09 4.05
C GLU A 260 16.38 9.70 4.67
N ASP A 261 16.84 8.61 4.03
CA ASP A 261 16.70 7.25 4.56
C ASP A 261 17.61 7.02 5.79
N SER A 262 18.71 7.76 5.88
CA SER A 262 19.69 7.67 6.98
C SER A 262 19.34 8.59 8.16
N PHE A 263 18.35 9.47 8.00
CA PHE A 263 17.97 10.42 9.04
C PHE A 263 17.12 9.73 10.13
N SER A 264 17.70 9.60 11.31
CA SER A 264 17.06 9.01 12.51
C SER A 264 16.24 10.02 13.31
N GLY A 265 16.34 11.32 13.00
CA GLY A 265 15.46 12.33 13.58
C GLY A 265 14.03 12.04 13.16
N GLY A 266 13.13 11.92 14.13
CA GLY A 266 11.73 11.52 13.90
C GLY A 266 11.02 12.37 12.84
N VAL A 267 9.83 11.92 12.45
CA VAL A 267 9.05 12.63 11.42
C VAL A 267 8.79 14.06 11.89
N LYS A 268 9.29 15.06 11.14
CA LYS A 268 9.11 16.49 11.48
C LYS A 268 7.61 16.81 11.44
N LYS A 269 6.94 16.73 12.59
CA LYS A 269 5.55 17.21 12.73
C LYS A 269 5.56 18.71 12.43
N ARG A 270 5.02 19.13 11.28
CA ARG A 270 4.72 20.54 11.05
C ARG A 270 3.75 20.97 12.14
N LYS A 271 4.18 21.86 13.03
CA LYS A 271 3.32 22.49 14.05
C LYS A 271 2.06 22.98 13.34
N ARG A 272 0.89 22.44 13.70
CA ARG A 272 -0.39 23.07 13.38
C ARG A 272 -0.30 24.53 13.82
N GLY A 273 -0.54 25.45 12.90
CA GLY A 273 -0.42 26.89 13.13
C GLY A 273 -1.25 27.29 14.35
N ARG A 274 -0.57 27.60 15.44
CA ARG A 274 -1.14 28.35 16.55
C ARG A 274 -1.17 29.79 16.07
N GLN A 275 -2.37 30.30 15.84
CA GLN A 275 -2.59 31.71 15.58
C GLN A 275 -2.16 32.49 16.83
N THR A 276 -1.03 33.18 16.77
CA THR A 276 -0.63 34.17 17.77
C THR A 276 -0.03 35.36 17.06
N GLN A 277 -0.76 36.47 17.19
CA GLN A 277 -0.31 37.85 17.03
C GLN A 277 0.93 38.12 17.91
N GLY A 278 1.85 38.92 17.37
CA GLY A 278 2.61 39.90 18.14
C GLY A 278 3.95 39.45 18.72
N ASP A 279 4.99 39.92 18.04
CA ASP A 279 6.25 40.49 18.53
C ASP A 279 7.21 39.71 19.46
N ASP A 280 8.40 39.58 18.89
CA ASP A 280 9.70 39.96 19.44
C ASP A 280 10.68 38.92 20.04
N GLU A 281 11.89 39.11 19.51
CA GLU A 281 13.24 38.83 19.97
C GLU A 281 13.87 37.43 19.81
N ALA A 282 15.08 37.52 19.24
CA ALA A 282 16.00 36.47 18.90
C ALA A 282 16.81 36.05 20.12
N GLU A 283 17.03 34.73 20.27
CA GLU A 283 18.19 34.21 20.98
C GLU A 283 18.80 33.08 20.15
N GLU A 284 20.05 33.30 19.75
CA GLU A 284 20.96 32.31 19.21
C GLU A 284 21.43 31.43 20.38
N GLY A 285 21.09 30.14 20.33
CA GLY A 285 21.63 29.12 21.24
C GLY A 285 22.53 28.18 20.44
N GLU A 286 23.83 28.36 20.60
CA GLU A 286 24.87 27.41 20.23
C GLU A 286 24.80 26.21 21.20
N ASP A 287 24.73 24.98 20.68
CA ASP A 287 25.01 23.78 21.48
C ASP A 287 25.99 22.90 20.68
N GLU A 288 27.23 22.85 21.17
CA GLU A 288 28.30 21.95 20.75
C GLU A 288 28.20 20.59 21.46
N ALA A 289 28.57 19.53 20.71
CA ALA A 289 29.12 18.23 21.12
C ALA A 289 28.24 17.31 22.03
N GLU A 290 28.26 15.98 21.93
CA GLU A 290 29.41 15.09 21.81
C GLU A 290 29.13 13.85 20.94
N ALA A 291 30.17 13.41 20.22
CA ALA A 291 30.23 12.13 19.55
C ALA A 291 31.04 11.16 20.42
N GLU A 292 30.38 10.18 21.02
CA GLU A 292 31.07 9.03 21.60
C GLU A 292 31.36 8.02 20.49
N SER A 293 32.65 7.74 20.33
CA SER A 293 33.19 6.68 19.51
C SER A 293 33.52 5.52 20.45
N GLU A 294 32.88 4.37 20.22
CA GLU A 294 33.32 3.11 20.83
C GLU A 294 33.93 2.25 19.71
N GLU A 295 35.26 2.21 19.73
CA GLU A 295 36.07 1.16 19.12
C GLU A 295 35.94 -0.09 19.98
N GLU A 296 35.59 -1.24 19.41
CA GLU A 296 36.00 -2.53 19.97
C GLU A 296 36.53 -3.46 18.87
N GLU A 297 37.71 -3.98 19.19
CA GLU A 297 38.64 -4.71 18.34
C GLU A 297 38.18 -6.14 17.99
N ASP A 298 38.71 -6.56 16.85
CA ASP A 298 38.71 -7.91 16.30
C ASP A 298 39.37 -8.92 17.25
N SER A 299 38.72 -10.07 17.48
CA SER A 299 39.44 -11.28 17.88
C SER A 299 38.93 -12.49 17.10
N GLN A 300 39.75 -12.90 16.13
CA GLN A 300 39.65 -14.15 15.40
C GLN A 300 40.05 -15.32 16.30
N THR A 301 39.24 -16.38 16.34
CA THR A 301 39.74 -17.75 16.53
C THR A 301 38.98 -18.74 15.64
N GLN A 302 39.74 -19.74 15.19
CA GLN A 302 39.56 -20.54 13.99
C GLN A 302 38.61 -21.74 14.14
N ASP A 303 38.02 -22.10 12.99
CA ASP A 303 37.73 -23.44 12.45
C ASP A 303 37.25 -24.58 13.36
N ARG A 304 36.01 -25.04 13.08
CA ARG A 304 35.66 -26.47 13.00
C ARG A 304 34.26 -26.69 12.37
N LYS A 305 34.23 -27.40 11.24
CA LYS A 305 33.10 -28.16 10.64
C LYS A 305 33.70 -29.47 10.08
N PRO A 306 32.95 -30.54 9.70
CA PRO A 306 31.51 -30.61 9.39
C PRO A 306 30.75 -31.91 9.83
N GLY A 307 29.43 -31.95 9.61
CA GLY A 307 28.57 -33.15 9.49
C GLY A 307 27.09 -32.77 9.59
N ARG A 308 26.35 -32.58 8.48
CA ARG A 308 25.42 -33.53 7.80
C ARG A 308 24.33 -34.06 8.77
N ASP A 309 23.03 -33.86 8.54
CA ASP A 309 22.25 -34.26 7.36
C ASP A 309 21.06 -33.33 7.02
N TYR A 310 20.89 -33.09 5.72
CA TYR A 310 19.68 -32.56 5.08
C TYR A 310 19.45 -33.39 3.81
N VAL A 311 18.22 -33.87 3.59
CA VAL A 311 17.78 -34.50 2.34
C VAL A 311 16.41 -33.93 1.94
N PRO A 312 16.13 -33.73 0.63
CA PRO A 312 15.18 -32.74 0.11
C PRO A 312 13.93 -33.33 -0.58
N GLY A 313 13.00 -32.43 -0.94
CA GLY A 313 11.92 -32.61 -1.94
C GLY A 313 10.97 -31.40 -1.85
N THR A 314 10.56 -30.70 -2.90
CA THR A 314 10.30 -31.08 -4.29
C THR A 314 10.50 -29.90 -5.24
N GLN A 315 11.08 -30.17 -6.41
CA GLN A 315 11.25 -29.25 -7.54
C GLN A 315 9.90 -29.05 -8.26
N TYR A 316 9.63 -27.81 -8.68
CA TYR A 316 8.78 -27.54 -9.84
C TYR A 316 9.72 -26.98 -10.92
N GLU A 317 9.81 -27.71 -12.02
CA GLU A 317 10.55 -27.33 -13.22
C GLU A 317 9.82 -26.19 -13.95
N ASP A 318 10.54 -25.12 -14.23
CA ASP A 318 10.12 -24.01 -15.07
C ASP A 318 10.84 -24.13 -16.42
N ASP A 319 10.21 -24.87 -17.34
CA ASP A 319 10.61 -24.90 -18.74
C ASP A 319 9.89 -23.78 -19.49
N THR A 320 10.60 -22.67 -19.72
CA THR A 320 10.34 -21.83 -20.91
C THR A 320 11.64 -21.26 -21.46
N GLN A 321 12.19 -21.95 -22.46
CA GLN A 321 13.15 -21.35 -23.38
C GLN A 321 12.47 -20.33 -24.31
N PRO A 322 13.14 -19.21 -24.66
CA PRO A 322 12.64 -18.26 -25.64
C PRO A 322 13.02 -18.68 -27.07
N SER A 323 12.02 -18.91 -27.93
CA SER A 323 12.25 -19.10 -29.36
C SER A 323 12.56 -17.77 -30.04
N SER A 324 13.83 -17.57 -30.39
CA SER A 324 14.26 -16.58 -31.38
C SER A 324 13.91 -17.06 -32.79
N SER A 325 13.20 -16.27 -33.57
CA SER A 325 13.31 -16.34 -35.04
C SER A 325 13.27 -14.95 -35.65
N ARG A 326 14.34 -14.64 -36.40
CA ARG A 326 14.47 -13.52 -37.35
C ARG A 326 14.87 -14.13 -38.69
N ARG A 327 14.34 -13.55 -39.78
CA ARG A 327 14.63 -13.80 -41.22
C ARG A 327 13.97 -15.09 -41.73
N ARG A 328 13.18 -15.09 -42.81
CA ARG A 328 13.20 -14.32 -44.06
C ARG A 328 11.86 -13.65 -44.34
#